data_AF-A0A831XKQ8-F1
#
_entry.id   AF-A0A831XKQ8-F1
#
_cell.length_a   1.000
_cell.length_b   1.000
_cell.length_c   1.000
_cell.angle_alpha   90.00
_cell.angle_beta   90.00
_cell.angle_gamma   90.00
#
_symmetry.space_group_name_H-M   'P 1'
#
loop_
_entity.id
_entity.type
_entity.pdbx_description
1 polymer ?
#
loop_
_entity_poly.entity_id
_entity_poly.type
_entity_poly.pdbx_seq_one_letter_code
_entity_poly.pdbx_strand_id
1 'polypeptide(L)'
;MKKTRKEAPPGSRILTLKVTLEESNPPIWRRFEIDDHSTLNDLHYALQIVMGWENSHLHEFSIGGESYGAILPDDYDQEPTNDERQFELREVLTRKRAKLEYLYDFGNCWAHKIVVEDISEPEPGTRYPRCTAGERNCPPEDCGGVYGYDEMLEILEDPTHEEYEMYREWVPDDFDTEAFDVARVNKQLDEIGKWFMLLEDDDALEAVDETPPAFDYEEPVSRLLTLGQPGDPLDYGSLGIGREHVPVLIRMAADMALHHALSDSDEVWAPLHAWRALGQLRAEEAVVPLVHLLRLVDEEGDDWAGEDLPEAISEIGAPAVPVLSACLQDRARGLWARVAASAGLAKVGQKHPGSRDTCVASLTAQLERFSEEPEELNVFLVSALMDLDAVEAAPVMERAFAADAVDLSIHGDWEEVQIEMGLLDERLTPPPEAGWLIPKMLGEHRTHKLVSTAPKPAPPPSGGKKKAKKAKRKHQKASRKRNRRK
;
A
#
# COMPACT_ATOMS: atom_id res chain seq x y z
N MET A 1 8.88 -25.19 -3.56
CA MET A 1 9.45 -26.45 -2.96
C MET A 1 10.19 -26.05 -1.69
N LYS A 2 9.81 -26.50 -0.47
CA LYS A 2 10.35 -25.93 0.80
C LYS A 2 11.88 -25.91 0.85
N LYS A 3 12.50 -24.76 0.54
CA LYS A 3 13.95 -24.57 0.65
C LYS A 3 14.31 -24.52 2.13
N THR A 4 15.26 -25.33 2.55
CA THR A 4 15.77 -25.33 3.93
C THR A 4 17.27 -25.44 3.86
N ARG A 5 17.97 -25.00 4.91
CA ARG A 5 19.41 -25.25 4.99
C ARG A 5 19.66 -26.75 4.86
N LYS A 6 20.48 -27.11 3.89
CA LYS A 6 20.78 -28.49 3.54
C LYS A 6 22.28 -28.68 3.42
N GLU A 7 22.71 -29.93 3.52
CA GLU A 7 24.07 -30.29 3.13
C GLU A 7 24.25 -29.99 1.64
N ALA A 8 25.43 -29.51 1.27
CA ALA A 8 25.69 -29.15 -0.11
C ALA A 8 25.74 -30.41 -0.99
N PRO A 9 25.19 -30.38 -2.21
CA PRO A 9 25.12 -31.56 -3.07
C PRO A 9 26.52 -32.04 -3.49
N PRO A 10 26.71 -33.33 -3.85
CA PRO A 10 27.99 -33.83 -4.32
C PRO A 10 28.54 -33.02 -5.50
N GLY A 11 29.78 -32.54 -5.39
CA GLY A 11 30.44 -31.73 -6.42
C GLY A 11 30.23 -30.22 -6.29
N SER A 12 29.46 -29.76 -5.30
CA SER A 12 29.36 -28.33 -4.96
C SER A 12 30.65 -27.81 -4.33
N ARG A 13 30.86 -26.51 -4.47
CA ARG A 13 31.87 -25.73 -3.72
C ARG A 13 31.14 -24.76 -2.80
N ILE A 14 31.78 -24.41 -1.71
CA ILE A 14 31.25 -23.42 -0.77
C ILE A 14 31.94 -22.09 -1.03
N LEU A 15 31.15 -21.05 -1.25
CA LEU A 15 31.63 -19.68 -1.39
C LEU A 15 31.56 -19.01 -0.02
N THR A 16 32.70 -18.55 0.51
CA THR A 16 32.72 -17.64 1.65
C THR A 16 32.57 -16.22 1.11
N LEU A 17 31.41 -15.62 1.35
CA LEU A 17 31.06 -14.28 0.90
C LEU A 17 31.19 -13.30 2.07
N LYS A 18 31.78 -12.13 1.79
CA LYS A 18 31.66 -10.96 2.65
C LYS A 18 30.77 -9.94 1.96
N VAL A 19 29.65 -9.60 2.61
CA VAL A 19 28.77 -8.50 2.25
C VAL A 19 29.09 -7.30 3.14
N THR A 20 29.15 -6.10 2.55
CA THR A 20 29.37 -4.83 3.27
C THR A 20 28.37 -3.81 2.74
N LEU A 21 27.68 -3.14 3.65
CA LEU A 21 26.82 -2.00 3.31
C LEU A 21 27.72 -0.82 2.94
N GLU A 22 27.62 -0.35 1.70
CA GLU A 22 28.39 0.80 1.22
C GLU A 22 27.95 2.08 1.94
N GLU A 23 28.84 3.07 1.97
CA GLU A 23 28.65 4.37 2.64
C GLU A 23 28.49 4.32 4.17
N SER A 24 28.24 3.16 4.78
CA SER A 24 28.18 3.02 6.25
C SER A 24 29.54 3.26 6.91
N ASN A 25 29.55 4.09 7.96
CA ASN A 25 30.74 4.37 8.76
C ASN A 25 30.39 4.55 10.25
N PRO A 26 30.84 3.65 11.15
CA PRO A 26 31.68 2.48 10.93
C PRO A 26 31.07 1.39 10.03
N PRO A 27 31.87 0.55 9.34
CA PRO A 27 31.36 -0.41 8.36
C PRO A 27 30.40 -1.44 8.97
N ILE A 28 29.25 -1.62 8.33
CA ILE A 28 28.28 -2.68 8.65
C ILE A 28 28.50 -3.84 7.67
N TRP A 29 28.78 -5.04 8.18
CA TRP A 29 29.16 -6.17 7.31
C TRP A 29 28.80 -7.54 7.87
N ARG A 30 28.67 -8.52 6.98
CA ARG A 30 28.48 -9.95 7.32
C ARG A 30 29.42 -10.82 6.50
N ARG A 31 29.81 -11.95 7.08
CA ARG A 31 30.48 -13.06 6.41
C ARG A 31 29.62 -14.29 6.56
N PHE A 32 29.34 -14.93 5.44
CA PHE A 32 28.55 -16.15 5.40
C PHE A 32 29.02 -17.05 4.27
N GLU A 33 28.63 -18.31 4.36
CA GLU A 33 28.98 -19.37 3.44
C GLU A 33 27.72 -19.86 2.74
N ILE A 34 27.78 -20.05 1.42
CA ILE A 34 26.67 -20.53 0.59
C ILE A 34 27.19 -21.52 -0.45
N ASP A 35 26.38 -22.51 -0.83
CA ASP A 35 26.73 -23.46 -1.87
C ASP A 35 26.67 -22.80 -3.26
N ASP A 36 27.63 -23.12 -4.13
CA ASP A 36 27.72 -22.50 -5.46
C ASP A 36 26.66 -23.00 -6.46
N HIS A 37 25.83 -23.96 -6.07
CA HIS A 37 24.63 -24.39 -6.81
C HIS A 37 23.39 -23.54 -6.48
N SER A 38 23.46 -22.69 -5.45
CA SER A 38 22.43 -21.69 -5.18
C SER A 38 22.31 -20.70 -6.35
N THR A 39 21.12 -20.18 -6.60
CA THR A 39 20.90 -19.12 -7.59
C THR A 39 21.19 -17.73 -7.02
N LEU A 40 21.17 -16.69 -7.87
CA LEU A 40 21.20 -15.31 -7.38
C LEU A 40 19.95 -14.98 -6.52
N ASN A 41 18.81 -15.56 -6.85
CA ASN A 41 17.61 -15.48 -6.00
C ASN A 41 17.81 -16.14 -4.62
N ASP A 42 18.48 -17.29 -4.54
CA ASP A 42 18.86 -17.89 -3.24
C ASP A 42 19.80 -16.99 -2.44
N LEU A 43 20.74 -16.33 -3.13
CA LEU A 43 21.65 -15.37 -2.52
C LEU A 43 20.89 -14.15 -1.98
N HIS A 44 19.88 -13.65 -2.69
CA HIS A 44 19.02 -12.55 -2.23
C HIS A 44 18.38 -12.85 -0.87
N TYR A 45 17.71 -14.00 -0.71
CA TYR A 45 17.11 -14.35 0.59
C TYR A 45 18.16 -14.54 1.69
N ALA A 46 19.33 -15.09 1.37
CA ALA A 46 20.41 -15.18 2.32
C ALA A 46 20.88 -13.78 2.76
N LEU A 47 20.97 -12.82 1.83
CA LEU A 47 21.35 -11.43 2.11
C LEU A 47 20.33 -10.72 3.00
N GLN A 48 19.04 -10.85 2.69
CA GLN A 48 17.95 -10.31 3.51
C GLN A 48 18.07 -10.77 4.97
N ILE A 49 18.25 -12.07 5.18
CA ILE A 49 18.36 -12.63 6.54
C ILE A 49 19.66 -12.21 7.24
N VAL A 50 20.82 -12.27 6.58
CA VAL A 50 22.09 -11.91 7.25
C VAL A 50 22.19 -10.42 7.52
N MET A 51 21.59 -9.58 6.69
CA MET A 51 21.50 -8.14 6.90
C MET A 51 20.34 -7.76 7.83
N GLY A 52 19.38 -8.66 8.11
CA GLY A 52 18.28 -8.39 9.04
C GLY A 52 17.18 -7.51 8.45
N TRP A 53 16.96 -7.62 7.15
CA TRP A 53 15.92 -6.92 6.38
C TRP A 53 14.72 -7.81 6.11
N GLU A 54 13.62 -7.20 5.66
CA GLU A 54 12.28 -7.82 5.63
C GLU A 54 11.82 -8.24 4.24
N ASN A 55 12.65 -8.01 3.21
CA ASN A 55 12.33 -8.33 1.82
C ASN A 55 11.07 -7.61 1.30
N SER A 56 10.85 -6.38 1.77
CA SER A 56 9.68 -5.55 1.48
C SER A 56 9.83 -4.76 0.17
N HIS A 57 11.04 -4.70 -0.39
CA HIS A 57 11.37 -3.85 -1.54
C HIS A 57 12.07 -4.60 -2.68
N LEU A 58 12.06 -4.01 -3.87
CA LEU A 58 12.77 -4.55 -5.05
C LEU A 58 14.29 -4.55 -4.87
N HIS A 59 14.97 -5.45 -5.58
CA HIS A 59 16.42 -5.56 -5.59
C HIS A 59 17.00 -5.85 -6.97
N GLU A 60 18.31 -5.64 -7.10
CA GLU A 60 19.08 -5.94 -8.30
C GLU A 60 20.52 -6.33 -7.93
N PHE A 61 21.09 -7.27 -8.68
CA PHE A 61 22.51 -7.58 -8.68
C PHE A 61 23.20 -7.00 -9.92
N SER A 62 24.36 -6.36 -9.74
CA SER A 62 25.25 -5.99 -10.84
C SER A 62 26.54 -6.82 -10.83
N ILE A 63 26.78 -7.57 -11.90
CA ILE A 63 27.94 -8.45 -12.05
C ILE A 63 28.56 -8.24 -13.42
N GLY A 64 29.82 -7.78 -13.46
CA GLY A 64 30.55 -7.64 -14.72
C GLY A 64 29.95 -6.64 -15.72
N GLY A 65 29.10 -5.70 -15.26
CA GLY A 65 28.40 -4.73 -16.11
C GLY A 65 27.05 -5.22 -16.62
N GLU A 66 26.62 -6.42 -16.24
CA GLU A 66 25.27 -6.94 -16.47
C GLU A 66 24.45 -6.80 -15.19
N SER A 67 23.14 -6.65 -15.36
CA SER A 67 22.17 -6.60 -14.27
C SER A 67 21.35 -7.90 -14.22
N TYR A 68 21.06 -8.36 -13.01
CA TYR A 68 20.29 -9.56 -12.70
C TYR A 68 19.27 -9.22 -11.61
N GLY A 69 18.03 -9.66 -11.74
CA GLY A 69 16.99 -9.42 -10.75
C GLY A 69 15.69 -10.13 -11.15
N ALA A 70 14.62 -9.89 -10.39
CA ALA A 70 13.30 -10.39 -10.77
C ALA A 70 12.82 -9.70 -12.06
N ILE A 71 12.34 -10.48 -13.03
CA ILE A 71 11.75 -9.94 -14.27
C ILE A 71 10.31 -9.55 -13.95
N LEU A 72 10.04 -8.26 -13.90
CA LEU A 72 8.69 -7.71 -13.65
C LEU A 72 7.93 -7.55 -14.97
N PRO A 73 6.59 -7.64 -14.99
CA PRO A 73 5.79 -7.44 -16.20
C PRO A 73 5.96 -6.03 -16.84
N ASP A 74 5.82 -5.98 -18.18
CA ASP A 74 6.04 -4.95 -19.24
C ASP A 74 5.88 -3.41 -18.95
N ASP A 75 5.65 -2.95 -17.72
CA ASP A 75 5.39 -1.54 -17.37
C ASP A 75 6.59 -0.82 -16.69
N TYR A 76 7.78 -1.45 -16.59
CA TYR A 76 8.98 -0.85 -15.99
C TYR A 76 10.04 -0.45 -17.03
N ASP A 77 10.41 0.84 -17.08
CA ASP A 77 11.38 1.37 -18.07
C ASP A 77 12.85 0.91 -17.84
N GLN A 78 13.13 0.14 -16.78
CA GLN A 78 14.46 -0.40 -16.42
C GLN A 78 14.32 -1.81 -15.86
N GLU A 79 14.12 -2.79 -16.73
CA GLU A 79 14.15 -4.20 -16.31
C GLU A 79 15.60 -4.70 -16.17
N PRO A 80 15.88 -5.57 -15.18
CA PRO A 80 17.15 -6.26 -15.13
C PRO A 80 17.31 -7.08 -16.42
N THR A 81 18.55 -7.19 -16.90
CA THR A 81 18.81 -7.84 -18.19
C THR A 81 18.61 -9.37 -18.12
N ASN A 82 18.68 -9.93 -16.92
CA ASN A 82 18.72 -11.35 -16.67
C ASN A 82 17.85 -11.74 -15.46
N ASP A 83 17.07 -12.81 -15.59
CA ASP A 83 16.29 -13.40 -14.50
C ASP A 83 17.21 -14.09 -13.49
N GLU A 84 17.28 -13.57 -12.28
CA GLU A 84 18.17 -14.09 -11.22
C GLU A 84 17.92 -15.55 -10.81
N ARG A 85 16.73 -16.10 -11.09
CA ARG A 85 16.38 -17.49 -10.81
C ARG A 85 17.09 -18.47 -11.74
N GLN A 86 17.59 -17.98 -12.88
CA GLN A 86 18.19 -18.79 -13.93
C GLN A 86 19.72 -18.89 -13.82
N PHE A 87 20.36 -18.12 -12.94
CA PHE A 87 21.82 -18.05 -12.83
C PHE A 87 22.31 -18.60 -11.49
N GLU A 88 23.07 -19.69 -11.53
CA GLU A 88 23.72 -20.26 -10.35
C GLU A 88 25.00 -19.48 -9.99
N LEU A 89 25.33 -19.41 -8.70
CA LEU A 89 26.52 -18.71 -8.21
C LEU A 89 27.82 -19.25 -8.81
N ARG A 90 27.91 -20.55 -9.15
CA ARG A 90 29.07 -21.13 -9.82
C ARG A 90 29.36 -20.54 -11.20
N GLU A 91 28.35 -19.96 -11.85
CA GLU A 91 28.42 -19.41 -13.21
C GLU A 91 28.89 -17.96 -13.17
N VAL A 92 28.41 -17.19 -12.20
CA VAL A 92 28.70 -15.76 -12.06
C VAL A 92 29.86 -15.46 -11.10
N LEU A 93 30.14 -16.33 -10.12
CA LEU A 93 31.18 -16.19 -9.09
C LEU A 93 32.23 -17.31 -9.16
N THR A 94 32.95 -17.35 -10.28
CA THR A 94 33.86 -18.46 -10.62
C THR A 94 35.20 -18.47 -9.87
N ARG A 95 35.58 -17.38 -9.18
CA ARG A 95 36.92 -17.22 -8.59
C ARG A 95 36.92 -16.40 -7.31
N LYS A 96 37.92 -16.64 -6.46
CA LYS A 96 38.24 -15.76 -5.33
C LYS A 96 38.43 -14.32 -5.81
N ARG A 97 37.98 -13.36 -4.99
CA ARG A 97 37.96 -11.92 -5.26
C ARG A 97 37.02 -11.52 -6.39
N ALA A 98 36.16 -12.41 -6.89
CA ALA A 98 35.00 -11.99 -7.65
C ALA A 98 34.17 -11.03 -6.78
N LYS A 99 33.57 -10.04 -7.44
CA LYS A 99 32.77 -8.99 -6.81
C LYS A 99 31.45 -8.90 -7.53
N LEU A 100 30.41 -8.61 -6.77
CA LEU A 100 29.13 -8.15 -7.29
C LEU A 100 28.61 -7.04 -6.39
N GLU A 101 27.76 -6.21 -6.97
CA GLU A 101 27.00 -5.20 -6.25
C GLU A 101 25.57 -5.72 -6.11
N TYR A 102 24.96 -5.46 -4.95
CA TYR A 102 23.59 -5.81 -4.64
C TYR A 102 22.89 -4.54 -4.16
N LEU A 103 21.90 -4.08 -4.90
CA LEU A 103 21.08 -2.94 -4.55
C LEU A 103 19.75 -3.47 -4.03
N TYR A 104 19.38 -3.12 -2.80
CA TYR A 104 18.07 -3.38 -2.22
C TYR A 104 17.37 -2.06 -1.95
N ASP A 105 16.06 -2.02 -2.18
CA ASP A 105 15.24 -0.82 -2.09
C ASP A 105 15.71 0.30 -3.02
N PHE A 106 15.06 0.43 -4.17
CA PHE A 106 15.38 1.47 -5.15
C PHE A 106 14.97 2.89 -4.69
N GLY A 107 14.17 3.00 -3.62
CA GLY A 107 13.86 4.25 -2.97
C GLY A 107 15.02 4.70 -2.07
N ASN A 108 15.35 3.89 -1.06
CA ASN A 108 16.39 4.20 -0.07
C ASN A 108 17.82 3.89 -0.55
N CYS A 109 17.97 3.21 -1.67
CA CYS A 109 19.23 2.91 -2.36
C CYS A 109 20.26 2.18 -1.49
N TRP A 110 19.87 1.07 -0.87
CA TRP A 110 20.79 0.29 -0.03
C TRP A 110 21.79 -0.51 -0.87
N ALA A 111 22.93 0.11 -1.18
CA ALA A 111 23.99 -0.49 -1.96
C ALA A 111 24.90 -1.39 -1.11
N HIS A 112 25.08 -2.62 -1.56
CA HIS A 112 25.92 -3.62 -0.93
C HIS A 112 27.02 -4.07 -1.86
N LYS A 113 28.21 -4.22 -1.31
CA LYS A 113 29.32 -4.85 -2.00
C LYS A 113 29.58 -6.23 -1.45
N ILE A 114 29.57 -7.21 -2.34
CA ILE A 114 29.79 -8.61 -1.99
C ILE A 114 31.07 -9.09 -2.67
N VAL A 115 31.92 -9.73 -1.87
CA VAL A 115 33.23 -10.25 -2.32
C VAL A 115 33.35 -11.72 -1.95
N VAL A 116 33.76 -12.55 -2.92
CA VAL A 116 34.15 -13.94 -2.67
C VAL A 116 35.52 -13.96 -2.00
N GLU A 117 35.57 -14.20 -0.69
CA GLU A 117 36.83 -14.28 0.06
C GLU A 117 37.52 -15.63 -0.12
N ASP A 118 36.75 -16.72 -0.10
CA ASP A 118 37.25 -18.09 -0.24
C ASP A 118 36.30 -18.97 -1.06
N ILE A 119 36.86 -20.05 -1.62
CA ILE A 119 36.13 -21.13 -2.30
C ILE A 119 36.72 -22.44 -1.81
N SER A 120 35.91 -23.26 -1.16
CA SER A 120 36.36 -24.49 -0.48
C SER A 120 35.42 -25.67 -0.75
N GLU A 121 35.82 -26.86 -0.29
CA GLU A 121 34.96 -28.04 -0.31
C GLU A 121 33.95 -27.99 0.85
N PRO A 122 32.74 -28.56 0.68
CA PRO A 122 31.75 -28.64 1.75
C PRO A 122 32.27 -29.35 2.99
N GLU A 123 32.01 -28.77 4.17
CA GLU A 123 32.38 -29.39 5.44
C GLU A 123 31.38 -30.52 5.79
N PRO A 124 31.86 -31.74 6.15
CA PRO A 124 30.97 -32.86 6.47
C PRO A 124 29.97 -32.54 7.60
N GLY A 125 28.68 -32.77 7.33
CA GLY A 125 27.58 -32.54 8.30
C GLY A 125 27.17 -31.08 8.47
N THR A 126 27.77 -30.15 7.70
CA THR A 126 27.41 -28.73 7.72
C THR A 126 26.28 -28.43 6.74
N ARG A 127 25.34 -27.57 7.17
CA ARG A 127 24.24 -27.07 6.34
C ARG A 127 24.45 -25.62 5.93
N TYR A 128 24.16 -25.32 4.67
CA TYR A 128 24.34 -24.01 4.05
C TYR A 128 22.99 -23.41 3.62
N PRO A 129 22.84 -22.07 3.54
CA PRO A 129 23.84 -21.07 3.91
C PRO A 129 24.10 -21.01 5.42
N ARG A 130 25.26 -20.50 5.85
CA ARG A 130 25.55 -20.24 7.28
C ARG A 130 26.31 -18.94 7.48
N CYS A 131 25.89 -18.13 8.44
CA CYS A 131 26.64 -16.96 8.86
C CYS A 131 27.82 -17.37 9.76
N THR A 132 29.01 -16.82 9.53
CA THR A 132 30.22 -17.15 10.28
C THR A 132 30.80 -15.96 11.05
N ALA A 133 30.52 -14.72 10.62
CA ALA A 133 30.90 -13.51 11.33
C ALA A 133 30.11 -12.30 10.82
N GLY A 134 30.22 -11.18 11.53
CA GLY A 134 29.65 -9.90 11.15
C GLY A 134 29.84 -8.89 12.27
N GLU A 135 29.48 -7.65 12.00
CA GLU A 135 29.65 -6.55 12.94
C GLU A 135 28.57 -5.50 12.71
N ARG A 136 28.08 -4.91 13.81
CA ARG A 136 27.04 -3.88 13.88
C ARG A 136 25.67 -4.35 13.40
N ASN A 137 24.62 -3.76 13.95
CA ASN A 137 23.27 -3.96 13.47
C ASN A 137 23.08 -3.21 12.15
N CYS A 138 22.21 -3.69 11.28
CA CYS A 138 21.88 -2.97 10.06
C CYS A 138 20.88 -1.84 10.34
N PRO A 139 20.83 -0.81 9.48
CA PRO A 139 19.78 0.20 9.55
C PRO A 139 18.39 -0.44 9.50
N PRO A 140 17.41 0.07 10.27
CA PRO A 140 16.02 -0.34 10.14
C PRO A 140 15.50 -0.12 8.72
N GLU A 141 14.47 -0.88 8.32
CA GLU A 141 13.74 -0.63 7.06
C GLU A 141 13.18 0.80 7.06
N ASP A 142 13.10 1.41 5.88
CA ASP A 142 12.49 2.73 5.66
C ASP A 142 13.08 3.93 6.44
N CYS A 143 14.28 3.81 7.01
CA CYS A 143 14.97 4.95 7.67
C CYS A 143 15.57 6.00 6.71
N GLY A 144 15.27 5.95 5.41
CA GLY A 144 15.73 6.97 4.46
C GLY A 144 17.15 6.76 3.91
N GLY A 145 17.61 5.52 3.79
CA GLY A 145 18.95 5.19 3.30
C GLY A 145 20.06 5.50 4.31
N VAL A 146 21.33 5.42 3.89
CA VAL A 146 22.48 5.59 4.80
C VAL A 146 22.49 6.99 5.44
N TYR A 147 22.11 8.02 4.68
CA TYR A 147 22.03 9.40 5.21
C TYR A 147 20.93 9.56 6.25
N GLY A 148 19.72 9.03 5.99
CA GLY A 148 18.62 9.09 6.95
C GLY A 148 18.92 8.25 8.20
N TYR A 149 19.65 7.14 8.04
CA TYR A 149 20.16 6.37 9.17
C TYR A 149 21.15 7.17 10.04
N ASP A 150 22.13 7.84 9.42
CA ASP A 150 23.10 8.66 10.15
C ASP A 150 22.40 9.84 10.86
N GLU A 151 21.46 10.52 10.17
CA GLU A 151 20.64 11.60 10.75
C GLU A 151 19.81 11.10 11.94
N MET A 152 19.15 9.95 11.80
CA MET A 152 18.42 9.31 12.89
C MET A 152 19.33 9.03 14.09
N LEU A 153 20.54 8.52 13.87
CA LEU A 153 21.49 8.27 14.96
C LEU A 153 21.93 9.58 15.64
N GLU A 154 22.22 10.63 14.87
CA GLU A 154 22.57 11.95 15.41
C GLU A 154 21.43 12.54 16.25
N ILE A 155 20.19 12.41 15.80
CA ILE A 155 19.00 12.87 16.53
C ILE A 155 18.81 12.07 17.82
N LEU A 156 18.95 10.74 17.78
CA LEU A 156 18.82 9.88 18.95
C LEU A 156 19.92 10.09 20.01
N GLU A 157 21.04 10.71 19.64
CA GLU A 157 22.08 11.13 20.58
C GLU A 157 21.72 12.43 21.34
N ASP A 158 20.77 13.23 20.85
CA ASP A 158 20.32 14.49 21.46
C ASP A 158 18.84 14.44 21.89
N PRO A 159 18.54 14.07 23.15
CA PRO A 159 17.18 14.10 23.71
C PRO A 159 16.48 15.47 23.71
N THR A 160 17.18 16.55 23.34
CA THR A 160 16.60 17.89 23.22
C THR A 160 16.27 18.28 21.79
N HIS A 161 16.64 17.45 20.81
CA HIS A 161 16.29 17.65 19.41
C HIS A 161 14.78 17.57 19.23
N GLU A 162 14.22 18.43 18.36
CA GLU A 162 12.76 18.55 18.19
C GLU A 162 12.11 17.26 17.65
N GLU A 163 12.89 16.47 16.90
CA GLU A 163 12.46 15.19 16.32
C GLU A 163 12.84 13.96 17.16
N TYR A 164 13.43 14.14 18.36
CA TYR A 164 13.90 13.02 19.19
C TYR A 164 12.77 12.03 19.52
N GLU A 165 11.64 12.51 20.03
CA GLU A 165 10.52 11.66 20.45
C GLU A 165 9.93 10.87 19.27
N MET A 166 9.85 11.48 18.08
CA MET A 166 9.40 10.81 16.86
C MET A 166 10.27 9.59 16.53
N TYR A 167 11.59 9.77 16.47
CA TYR A 167 12.50 8.66 16.20
C TYR A 167 12.55 7.66 17.35
N ARG A 168 12.36 8.10 18.60
CA ARG A 168 12.36 7.20 19.74
C ARG A 168 11.14 6.28 19.78
N GLU A 169 9.98 6.78 19.36
CA GLU A 169 8.77 5.98 19.21
C GLU A 169 8.85 5.02 18.00
N TRP A 170 9.55 5.44 16.94
CA TRP A 170 9.67 4.65 15.71
C TRP A 170 10.69 3.51 15.81
N VAL A 171 11.85 3.76 16.40
CA VAL A 171 12.92 2.77 16.52
C VAL A 171 12.60 1.79 17.66
N PRO A 172 12.74 0.46 17.45
CA PRO A 172 12.53 -0.53 18.51
C PRO A 172 13.31 -0.21 19.79
N ASP A 173 12.69 -0.43 20.95
CA ASP A 173 13.28 -0.14 22.26
C ASP A 173 14.66 -0.80 22.48
N ASP A 174 14.87 -1.97 21.88
CA ASP A 174 16.08 -2.78 21.97
C ASP A 174 17.05 -2.58 20.80
N PHE A 175 16.85 -1.54 19.98
CA PHE A 175 17.77 -1.21 18.89
C PHE A 175 19.14 -0.77 19.44
N ASP A 176 20.15 -1.56 19.13
CA ASP A 176 21.55 -1.30 19.44
C ASP A 176 22.36 -1.38 18.14
N THR A 177 23.02 -0.27 17.78
CA THR A 177 23.80 -0.16 16.54
C THR A 177 25.00 -1.11 16.51
N GLU A 178 25.51 -1.53 17.67
CA GLU A 178 26.66 -2.42 17.77
C GLU A 178 26.25 -3.90 17.90
N ALA A 179 24.96 -4.18 18.11
CA ALA A 179 24.48 -5.54 18.30
C ALA A 179 24.56 -6.38 17.02
N PHE A 180 25.23 -7.53 17.12
CA PHE A 180 25.20 -8.55 16.08
C PHE A 180 25.40 -9.95 16.69
N ASP A 181 24.51 -10.89 16.37
CA ASP A 181 24.56 -12.26 16.87
C ASP A 181 24.48 -13.30 15.73
N VAL A 182 25.62 -13.95 15.48
CA VAL A 182 25.76 -15.03 14.49
C VAL A 182 24.81 -16.20 14.77
N ALA A 183 24.56 -16.54 16.04
CA ALA A 183 23.66 -17.63 16.40
C ALA A 183 22.20 -17.27 16.09
N ARG A 184 21.79 -16.02 16.37
CA ARG A 184 20.47 -15.50 16.01
C ARG A 184 20.24 -15.56 14.49
N VAL A 185 21.20 -15.06 13.71
CA VAL A 185 21.13 -15.09 12.24
C VAL A 185 21.05 -16.51 11.70
N ASN A 186 21.88 -17.43 12.21
CA ASN A 186 21.83 -18.83 11.76
C ASN A 186 20.51 -19.52 12.10
N LYS A 187 19.87 -19.17 13.22
CA LYS A 187 18.53 -19.65 13.56
C LYS A 187 17.48 -19.12 12.58
N GLN A 188 17.58 -17.86 12.14
CA GLN A 188 16.70 -17.31 11.09
C GLN A 188 16.95 -17.99 9.74
N LEU A 189 18.22 -18.26 9.39
CA LEU A 189 18.56 -19.00 8.17
C LEU A 189 18.00 -20.43 8.17
N ASP A 190 17.81 -21.09 9.32
CA ASP A 190 17.13 -22.39 9.38
C ASP A 190 15.69 -22.33 8.84
N GLU A 191 15.08 -21.13 8.90
CA GLU A 191 13.73 -20.83 8.42
C GLU A 191 13.71 -20.13 7.04
N ILE A 192 14.83 -20.10 6.31
CA ILE A 192 14.95 -19.43 5.00
C ILE A 192 13.84 -19.84 4.00
N GLY A 193 13.31 -21.06 4.10
CA GLY A 193 12.18 -21.53 3.30
C GLY A 193 10.87 -20.80 3.51
N LYS A 194 10.68 -20.12 4.65
CA LYS A 194 9.52 -19.27 4.88
C LYS A 194 9.58 -18.00 4.03
N TRP A 195 10.77 -17.51 3.72
CA TRP A 195 10.98 -16.34 2.87
C TRP A 195 10.68 -16.63 1.40
N PHE A 196 10.90 -17.88 0.97
CA PHE A 196 10.41 -18.35 -0.32
C PHE A 196 8.89 -18.38 -0.41
N MET A 197 8.18 -18.69 0.68
CA MET A 197 6.71 -18.71 0.69
C MET A 197 6.08 -17.30 0.71
N LEU A 198 6.86 -16.23 0.89
CA LEU A 198 6.37 -14.85 0.85
C LEU A 198 6.46 -14.20 -0.55
N LEU A 199 7.08 -14.88 -1.52
CA LEU A 199 7.15 -14.44 -2.93
C LEU A 199 6.80 -15.57 -3.93
N GLU A 200 6.66 -16.84 -3.50
CA GLU A 200 6.15 -17.93 -4.35
C GLU A 200 4.66 -17.73 -4.75
N ASP A 201 3.96 -16.71 -4.22
CA ASP A 201 2.61 -16.33 -4.67
C ASP A 201 2.59 -15.49 -5.96
N ASP A 202 3.72 -14.86 -6.38
CA ASP A 202 3.77 -14.05 -7.61
C ASP A 202 4.48 -14.74 -8.80
N ASP A 203 5.28 -15.78 -8.55
CA ASP A 203 6.15 -16.40 -9.57
C ASP A 203 5.81 -17.87 -9.92
N ALA A 204 4.68 -18.39 -9.45
CA ALA A 204 4.15 -19.71 -9.83
C ALA A 204 3.43 -19.73 -11.20
N LEU A 205 3.66 -18.73 -12.05
CA LEU A 205 3.16 -18.69 -13.43
C LEU A 205 4.21 -19.25 -14.41
N GLU A 206 4.59 -20.51 -14.26
CA GLU A 206 4.79 -21.39 -15.43
C GLU A 206 4.82 -22.88 -15.04
N ALA A 207 3.74 -23.56 -15.42
CA ALA A 207 3.57 -25.01 -15.51
C ALA A 207 3.58 -25.82 -14.19
N VAL A 208 2.69 -25.48 -13.26
CA VAL A 208 2.01 -26.52 -12.49
C VAL A 208 0.57 -26.58 -12.97
N ASP A 209 0.14 -27.76 -13.43
CA ASP A 209 -1.27 -28.09 -13.65
C ASP A 209 -1.94 -28.18 -12.27
N GLU A 210 -2.07 -27.04 -11.60
CA GLU A 210 -2.90 -26.86 -10.43
C GLU A 210 -4.09 -26.04 -10.90
N THR A 211 -5.19 -26.75 -11.17
CA THR A 211 -6.51 -26.15 -11.04
C THR A 211 -6.50 -25.21 -9.83
N PRO A 212 -6.81 -23.91 -9.99
CA PRO A 212 -6.88 -22.98 -8.86
C PRO A 212 -7.70 -23.61 -7.74
N PRO A 213 -7.40 -23.31 -6.45
CA PRO A 213 -8.17 -23.85 -5.35
C PRO A 213 -9.64 -23.67 -5.67
N ALA A 214 -10.37 -24.78 -5.79
CA ALA A 214 -11.77 -24.72 -6.18
C ALA A 214 -12.50 -23.94 -5.10
N PHE A 215 -12.80 -22.67 -5.38
CA PHE A 215 -13.60 -21.85 -4.49
C PHE A 215 -14.98 -22.49 -4.41
N ASP A 216 -15.31 -23.02 -3.23
CA ASP A 216 -16.52 -23.82 -3.01
C ASP A 216 -17.74 -22.90 -2.89
N TYR A 217 -18.15 -22.28 -3.99
CA TYR A 217 -19.37 -21.50 -4.13
C TYR A 217 -20.30 -22.19 -5.12
N GLU A 218 -21.58 -22.29 -4.77
CA GLU A 218 -22.60 -22.86 -5.66
C GLU A 218 -23.23 -21.77 -6.54
N GLU A 219 -23.80 -22.19 -7.67
CA GLU A 219 -24.65 -21.35 -8.50
C GLU A 219 -25.84 -20.81 -7.70
N PRO A 220 -26.22 -19.53 -7.88
CA PRO A 220 -25.71 -18.56 -8.85
C PRO A 220 -24.50 -17.73 -8.36
N VAL A 221 -24.06 -17.90 -7.11
CA VAL A 221 -23.02 -17.06 -6.51
C VAL A 221 -21.63 -17.35 -7.08
N SER A 222 -21.37 -18.59 -7.49
CA SER A 222 -20.16 -18.97 -8.24
C SER A 222 -19.90 -18.11 -9.48
N ARG A 223 -20.94 -17.53 -10.10
CA ARG A 223 -20.78 -16.66 -11.27
C ARG A 223 -19.96 -15.41 -10.97
N LEU A 224 -19.93 -14.96 -9.71
CA LEU A 224 -19.15 -13.79 -9.31
C LEU A 224 -17.64 -14.02 -9.46
N LEU A 225 -17.19 -15.28 -9.42
CA LEU A 225 -15.80 -15.69 -9.61
C LEU A 225 -15.28 -15.45 -11.04
N THR A 226 -16.17 -15.21 -12.01
CA THR A 226 -15.80 -15.11 -13.44
C THR A 226 -16.20 -13.78 -14.06
N LEU A 227 -16.55 -12.77 -13.24
CA LEU A 227 -16.99 -11.46 -13.75
C LEU A 227 -15.81 -10.52 -14.03
N GLY A 228 -14.65 -10.77 -13.41
CA GLY A 228 -13.47 -9.93 -13.51
C GLY A 228 -13.68 -8.55 -12.88
N GLN A 229 -12.83 -7.59 -13.25
CA GLN A 229 -12.87 -6.26 -12.64
C GLN A 229 -14.23 -5.56 -12.86
N PRO A 230 -14.88 -5.04 -11.81
CA PRO A 230 -16.15 -4.33 -11.91
C PRO A 230 -16.04 -3.06 -12.77
N GLY A 231 -16.76 -3.03 -13.88
CA GLY A 231 -16.87 -1.88 -14.78
C GLY A 231 -18.20 -1.12 -14.59
N ASP A 232 -19.08 -1.24 -15.59
CA ASP A 232 -20.41 -0.61 -15.57
C ASP A 232 -21.32 -1.19 -14.46
N PRO A 233 -22.34 -0.44 -13.99
CA PRO A 233 -23.29 -0.93 -13.00
C PRO A 233 -23.97 -2.23 -13.47
N LEU A 234 -23.79 -3.30 -12.69
CA LEU A 234 -24.35 -4.62 -12.96
C LEU A 234 -25.56 -4.89 -12.05
N ASP A 235 -26.67 -5.37 -12.62
CA ASP A 235 -27.81 -5.88 -11.86
C ASP A 235 -27.54 -7.34 -11.46
N TYR A 236 -27.15 -7.57 -10.20
CA TYR A 236 -26.86 -8.93 -9.71
C TYR A 236 -28.10 -9.82 -9.65
N GLY A 237 -29.31 -9.23 -9.55
CA GLY A 237 -30.56 -9.98 -9.63
C GLY A 237 -30.74 -10.68 -10.98
N SER A 238 -30.22 -10.08 -12.06
CA SER A 238 -30.21 -10.70 -13.40
C SER A 238 -29.37 -11.98 -13.49
N LEU A 239 -28.42 -12.18 -12.56
CA LEU A 239 -27.63 -13.39 -12.44
C LEU A 239 -28.35 -14.49 -11.63
N GLY A 240 -29.54 -14.21 -11.10
CA GLY A 240 -30.26 -15.10 -10.18
C GLY A 240 -29.90 -14.90 -8.70
N ILE A 241 -29.09 -13.89 -8.38
CA ILE A 241 -28.66 -13.62 -7.01
C ILE A 241 -29.77 -12.86 -6.26
N GLY A 242 -30.53 -13.59 -5.45
CA GLY A 242 -31.56 -13.06 -4.54
C GLY A 242 -31.17 -13.00 -3.05
N ARG A 243 -32.14 -12.58 -2.23
CA ARG A 243 -32.06 -12.44 -0.75
C ARG A 243 -31.65 -13.72 -0.02
N GLU A 244 -31.97 -14.88 -0.58
CA GLU A 244 -31.61 -16.21 -0.08
C GLU A 244 -30.10 -16.47 -0.12
N HIS A 245 -29.35 -15.74 -0.95
CA HIS A 245 -27.91 -15.89 -1.09
C HIS A 245 -27.10 -14.97 -0.15
N VAL A 246 -27.76 -14.13 0.67
CA VAL A 246 -27.07 -13.20 1.59
C VAL A 246 -26.03 -13.89 2.48
N PRO A 247 -26.28 -15.06 3.11
CA PRO A 247 -25.27 -15.70 3.95
C PRO A 247 -24.00 -16.11 3.19
N VAL A 248 -24.15 -16.62 1.97
CA VAL A 248 -23.01 -17.05 1.15
C VAL A 248 -22.29 -15.86 0.50
N LEU A 249 -23.00 -14.77 0.18
CA LEU A 249 -22.41 -13.51 -0.26
C LEU A 249 -21.60 -12.84 0.87
N ILE A 250 -22.08 -12.88 2.12
CA ILE A 250 -21.30 -12.41 3.28
C ILE A 250 -20.01 -13.23 3.42
N ARG A 251 -20.09 -14.55 3.22
CA ARG A 251 -18.89 -15.40 3.22
C ARG A 251 -17.93 -14.99 2.11
N MET A 252 -18.40 -14.82 0.87
CA MET A 252 -17.57 -14.38 -0.27
C MET A 252 -16.93 -13.01 -0.04
N ALA A 253 -17.70 -12.05 0.48
CA ALA A 253 -17.23 -10.71 0.77
C ALA A 253 -16.03 -10.69 1.73
N ALA A 254 -15.98 -11.64 2.68
CA ALA A 254 -14.97 -11.73 3.72
C ALA A 254 -13.94 -12.86 3.50
N ASP A 255 -13.95 -13.50 2.32
CA ASP A 255 -13.08 -14.64 2.02
C ASP A 255 -11.68 -14.16 1.66
N MET A 256 -10.76 -14.12 2.63
CA MET A 256 -9.40 -13.59 2.42
C MET A 256 -8.61 -14.37 1.35
N ALA A 257 -8.96 -15.62 1.05
CA ALA A 257 -8.34 -16.33 -0.07
C ALA A 257 -8.73 -15.75 -1.43
N LEU A 258 -9.93 -15.16 -1.55
CA LEU A 258 -10.33 -14.40 -2.73
C LEU A 258 -9.67 -13.02 -2.76
N HIS A 259 -9.53 -12.35 -1.61
CA HIS A 259 -8.82 -11.05 -1.56
C HIS A 259 -7.34 -11.17 -1.92
N HIS A 260 -6.72 -12.30 -1.61
CA HIS A 260 -5.32 -12.60 -1.94
C HIS A 260 -5.19 -13.48 -3.19
N ALA A 261 -6.26 -13.63 -3.98
CA ALA A 261 -6.16 -14.32 -5.27
C ALA A 261 -5.27 -13.53 -6.24
N LEU A 262 -4.74 -14.21 -7.26
CA LEU A 262 -3.84 -13.60 -8.25
C LEU A 262 -4.47 -12.34 -8.84
N SER A 263 -3.70 -11.25 -8.89
CA SER A 263 -4.21 -9.93 -9.29
C SER A 263 -4.70 -9.87 -10.74
N ASP A 264 -4.28 -10.81 -11.59
CA ASP A 264 -4.72 -10.97 -12.97
C ASP A 264 -5.88 -11.98 -13.16
N SER A 265 -6.31 -12.63 -12.07
CA SER A 265 -7.45 -13.55 -12.06
C SER A 265 -8.79 -12.81 -12.03
N ASP A 266 -9.87 -13.49 -12.44
CA ASP A 266 -11.22 -12.91 -12.31
C ASP A 266 -11.75 -13.05 -10.88
N GLU A 267 -11.28 -14.08 -10.17
CA GLU A 267 -11.71 -14.47 -8.83
C GLU A 267 -11.36 -13.41 -7.78
N VAL A 268 -10.23 -12.71 -7.94
CA VAL A 268 -9.82 -11.62 -7.03
C VAL A 268 -10.86 -10.51 -6.92
N TRP A 269 -11.73 -10.38 -7.93
CA TRP A 269 -12.80 -9.37 -7.98
C TRP A 269 -14.13 -9.85 -7.37
N ALA A 270 -14.25 -11.14 -7.05
CA ALA A 270 -15.49 -11.72 -6.53
C ALA A 270 -15.93 -11.10 -5.18
N PRO A 271 -15.05 -10.79 -4.22
CA PRO A 271 -15.44 -10.10 -2.99
C PRO A 271 -16.09 -8.75 -3.25
N LEU A 272 -15.52 -7.95 -4.16
CA LEU A 272 -16.05 -6.64 -4.53
C LEU A 272 -17.44 -6.76 -5.17
N HIS A 273 -17.64 -7.75 -6.03
CA HIS A 273 -18.97 -8.08 -6.55
C HIS A 273 -19.95 -8.47 -5.45
N ALA A 274 -19.50 -9.25 -4.45
CA ALA A 274 -20.33 -9.62 -3.32
C ALA A 274 -20.72 -8.40 -2.47
N TRP A 275 -19.83 -7.43 -2.24
CA TRP A 275 -20.17 -6.17 -1.54
C TRP A 275 -21.31 -5.44 -2.25
N ARG A 276 -21.16 -5.23 -3.57
CA ARG A 276 -22.15 -4.51 -4.39
C ARG A 276 -23.49 -5.26 -4.43
N ALA A 277 -23.46 -6.60 -4.53
CA ALA A 277 -24.66 -7.43 -4.51
C ALA A 277 -25.39 -7.32 -3.16
N LEU A 278 -24.67 -7.40 -2.04
CA LEU A 278 -25.23 -7.21 -0.69
C LEU A 278 -25.87 -5.83 -0.51
N GLY A 279 -25.23 -4.79 -1.07
CA GLY A 279 -25.78 -3.44 -1.13
C GLY A 279 -27.10 -3.38 -1.91
N GLN A 280 -27.14 -3.88 -3.15
CA GLN A 280 -28.36 -3.91 -3.98
C GLN A 280 -29.51 -4.71 -3.34
N LEU A 281 -29.18 -5.80 -2.64
CA LEU A 281 -30.15 -6.62 -1.91
C LEU A 281 -30.62 -5.97 -0.60
N ARG A 282 -30.02 -4.84 -0.18
CA ARG A 282 -30.25 -4.16 1.09
C ARG A 282 -30.15 -5.11 2.28
N ALA A 283 -29.09 -5.91 2.29
CA ALA A 283 -28.87 -6.95 3.27
C ALA A 283 -28.43 -6.38 4.63
N GLU A 284 -29.37 -6.09 5.53
CA GLU A 284 -29.07 -5.57 6.87
C GLU A 284 -28.10 -6.47 7.65
N GLU A 285 -28.18 -7.79 7.45
CA GLU A 285 -27.30 -8.77 8.10
C GLU A 285 -25.83 -8.63 7.67
N ALA A 286 -25.58 -8.01 6.51
CA ALA A 286 -24.24 -7.79 5.99
C ALA A 286 -23.57 -6.52 6.52
N VAL A 287 -24.31 -5.62 7.19
CA VAL A 287 -23.76 -4.34 7.66
C VAL A 287 -22.53 -4.52 8.55
N VAL A 288 -22.63 -5.35 9.59
CA VAL A 288 -21.50 -5.57 10.52
C VAL A 288 -20.31 -6.24 9.81
N PRO A 289 -20.49 -7.33 9.04
CA PRO A 289 -19.41 -7.90 8.22
C PRO A 289 -18.75 -6.89 7.28
N LEU A 290 -19.52 -6.11 6.52
CA LEU A 290 -18.97 -5.15 5.55
C LEU A 290 -18.23 -4.00 6.24
N VAL A 291 -18.76 -3.48 7.36
CA VAL A 291 -18.04 -2.46 8.15
C VAL A 291 -16.77 -3.01 8.78
N HIS A 292 -16.74 -4.30 9.13
CA HIS A 292 -15.51 -4.94 9.61
C HIS A 292 -14.43 -4.99 8.51
N LEU A 293 -14.81 -5.16 7.24
CA LEU A 293 -13.88 -5.17 6.10
C LEU A 293 -13.27 -3.81 5.76
N LEU A 294 -13.76 -2.70 6.32
CA LEU A 294 -13.09 -1.40 6.16
C LEU A 294 -11.64 -1.40 6.65
N ARG A 295 -11.27 -2.35 7.53
CA ARG A 295 -9.88 -2.54 7.99
C ARG A 295 -8.90 -2.86 6.87
N LEU A 296 -9.38 -3.40 5.74
CA LEU A 296 -8.52 -3.77 4.61
C LEU A 296 -7.81 -2.57 3.99
N VAL A 297 -8.36 -1.36 4.14
CA VAL A 297 -7.69 -0.13 3.68
C VAL A 297 -6.39 0.10 4.46
N ASP A 298 -6.39 -0.19 5.76
CA ASP A 298 -5.21 -0.03 6.61
C ASP A 298 -4.31 -1.28 6.59
N GLU A 299 -4.91 -2.48 6.62
CA GLU A 299 -4.18 -3.75 6.74
C GLU A 299 -3.56 -4.20 5.41
N GLU A 300 -4.25 -3.99 4.28
CA GLU A 300 -3.87 -4.51 2.96
C GLU A 300 -3.59 -3.39 1.94
N GLY A 301 -3.79 -2.12 2.31
CA GLY A 301 -3.71 -1.00 1.37
C GLY A 301 -4.75 -1.05 0.26
N ASP A 302 -5.91 -1.68 0.51
CA ASP A 302 -6.96 -1.85 -0.50
C ASP A 302 -7.75 -0.55 -0.71
N ASP A 303 -7.36 0.23 -1.71
CA ASP A 303 -8.06 1.45 -2.14
C ASP A 303 -9.55 1.18 -2.46
N TRP A 304 -9.91 -0.02 -2.94
CA TRP A 304 -11.31 -0.35 -3.24
C TRP A 304 -12.13 -0.52 -1.96
N ALA A 305 -11.54 -1.06 -0.90
CA ALA A 305 -12.21 -1.10 0.41
C ALA A 305 -12.52 0.33 0.92
N GLY A 306 -11.73 1.34 0.54
CA GLY A 306 -11.96 2.74 0.91
C GLY A 306 -13.08 3.42 0.11
N GLU A 307 -13.27 3.04 -1.16
CA GLU A 307 -14.23 3.68 -2.06
C GLU A 307 -15.54 2.88 -2.22
N ASP A 308 -15.45 1.57 -2.43
CA ASP A 308 -16.54 0.69 -2.85
C ASP A 308 -17.32 0.10 -1.67
N LEU A 309 -16.68 -0.23 -0.54
CA LEU A 309 -17.40 -0.69 0.65
C LEU A 309 -18.33 0.40 1.21
N PRO A 310 -17.91 1.67 1.38
CA PRO A 310 -18.84 2.74 1.77
C PRO A 310 -20.02 2.89 0.81
N GLU A 311 -19.78 2.74 -0.50
CA GLU A 311 -20.84 2.77 -1.51
C GLU A 311 -21.82 1.61 -1.32
N ALA A 312 -21.34 0.38 -1.18
CA ALA A 312 -22.16 -0.81 -0.96
C ALA A 312 -22.94 -0.77 0.35
N ILE A 313 -22.29 -0.38 1.45
CA ILE A 313 -22.92 -0.22 2.78
C ILE A 313 -24.02 0.85 2.71
N SER A 314 -23.78 1.93 1.97
CA SER A 314 -24.78 3.01 1.83
C SER A 314 -26.04 2.57 1.10
N GLU A 315 -25.98 1.60 0.19
CA GLU A 315 -27.17 1.05 -0.48
C GLU A 315 -28.12 0.32 0.50
N ILE A 316 -27.57 -0.26 1.57
CA ILE A 316 -28.35 -0.93 2.63
C ILE A 316 -29.21 0.08 3.40
N GLY A 317 -28.66 1.25 3.69
CA GLY A 317 -29.39 2.40 4.24
C GLY A 317 -29.33 2.52 5.77
N ALA A 318 -30.44 2.97 6.38
CA ALA A 318 -30.47 3.42 7.78
C ALA A 318 -29.84 2.46 8.83
N PRO A 319 -29.97 1.13 8.71
CA PRO A 319 -29.32 0.19 9.65
C PRO A 319 -27.80 0.29 9.70
N ALA A 320 -27.16 0.83 8.65
CA ALA A 320 -25.71 1.02 8.61
C ALA A 320 -25.20 2.15 9.51
N VAL A 321 -26.02 3.18 9.76
CA VAL A 321 -25.64 4.39 10.50
C VAL A 321 -25.02 4.09 11.88
N PRO A 322 -25.67 3.32 12.78
CA PRO A 322 -25.08 3.06 14.10
C PRO A 322 -23.78 2.25 14.03
N VAL A 323 -23.61 1.36 13.04
CA VAL A 323 -22.43 0.52 12.91
C VAL A 323 -21.25 1.31 12.35
N LEU A 324 -21.49 2.15 11.34
CA LEU A 324 -20.49 3.08 10.81
C LEU A 324 -20.08 4.13 11.85
N SER A 325 -21.05 4.65 12.62
CA SER A 325 -20.79 5.59 13.72
C SER A 325 -19.88 4.96 14.79
N ALA A 326 -20.14 3.70 15.18
CA ALA A 326 -19.29 2.98 16.11
C ALA A 326 -17.88 2.74 15.54
N CYS A 327 -17.75 2.39 14.26
CA CYS A 327 -16.45 2.23 13.60
C CYS A 327 -15.65 3.54 13.62
N LEU A 328 -16.28 4.66 13.28
CA LEU A 328 -15.66 5.99 13.29
C LEU A 328 -15.14 6.41 14.68
N GLN A 329 -15.87 6.06 15.74
CA GLN A 329 -15.54 6.42 17.13
C GLN A 329 -14.47 5.51 17.75
N ASP A 330 -14.24 4.33 17.19
CA ASP A 330 -13.33 3.32 17.73
C ASP A 330 -11.87 3.63 17.37
N ARG A 331 -11.15 4.25 18.30
CA ARG A 331 -9.73 4.60 18.15
C ARG A 331 -8.78 3.39 18.09
N ALA A 332 -9.26 2.18 18.37
CA ALA A 332 -8.46 0.97 18.16
C ALA A 332 -8.41 0.55 16.68
N ARG A 333 -9.24 1.16 15.81
CA ARG A 333 -9.22 0.94 14.37
C ARG A 333 -8.24 1.87 13.68
N GLY A 334 -7.71 1.40 12.55
CA GLY A 334 -6.86 2.20 11.66
C GLY A 334 -7.55 3.48 11.18
N LEU A 335 -6.73 4.48 10.86
CA LEU A 335 -7.18 5.81 10.47
C LEU A 335 -8.07 5.74 9.23
N TRP A 336 -7.67 4.96 8.22
CA TRP A 336 -8.36 4.94 6.94
C TRP A 336 -9.67 4.16 6.99
N ALA A 337 -9.78 3.13 7.83
CA ALA A 337 -11.06 2.49 8.14
C ALA A 337 -12.06 3.47 8.79
N ARG A 338 -11.58 4.35 9.67
CA ARG A 338 -12.41 5.40 10.31
C ARG A 338 -12.82 6.48 9.30
N VAL A 339 -11.91 6.87 8.40
CA VAL A 339 -12.21 7.78 7.27
C VAL A 339 -13.23 7.15 6.32
N ALA A 340 -13.07 5.87 5.95
CA ALA A 340 -14.04 5.17 5.11
C ALA A 340 -15.42 5.06 5.80
N ALA A 341 -15.44 4.90 7.12
CA ALA A 341 -16.69 4.92 7.88
C ALA A 341 -17.39 6.29 7.85
N SER A 342 -16.65 7.40 7.92
CA SER A 342 -17.22 8.75 7.79
C SER A 342 -17.78 9.00 6.38
N ALA A 343 -17.06 8.56 5.34
CA ALA A 343 -17.55 8.58 3.96
C ALA A 343 -18.82 7.73 3.79
N GLY A 344 -18.89 6.56 4.44
CA GLY A 344 -20.08 5.72 4.49
C GLY A 344 -21.29 6.44 5.09
N LEU A 345 -21.09 7.17 6.21
CA LEU A 345 -22.16 7.97 6.83
C LEU A 345 -22.67 9.07 5.88
N ALA A 346 -21.77 9.78 5.19
CA ALA A 346 -22.14 10.79 4.20
C ALA A 346 -22.98 10.18 3.06
N LYS A 347 -22.51 9.08 2.47
CA LYS A 347 -23.23 8.38 1.38
C LYS A 347 -24.60 7.87 1.84
N VAL A 348 -24.73 7.33 3.06
CA VAL A 348 -26.03 6.94 3.62
C VAL A 348 -26.97 8.15 3.71
N GLY A 349 -26.50 9.29 4.22
CA GLY A 349 -27.32 10.49 4.35
C GLY A 349 -27.74 11.11 3.01
N GLN A 350 -26.87 11.02 1.99
CA GLN A 350 -27.18 11.45 0.61
C GLN A 350 -28.25 10.56 -0.05
N LYS A 351 -28.10 9.24 0.07
CA LYS A 351 -29.00 8.27 -0.59
C LYS A 351 -30.31 8.04 0.15
N HIS A 352 -30.31 8.19 1.47
CA HIS A 352 -31.45 7.95 2.35
C HIS A 352 -31.75 9.20 3.16
N PRO A 353 -32.53 10.16 2.63
CA PRO A 353 -32.76 11.46 3.27
C PRO A 353 -33.29 11.38 4.71
N GLY A 354 -34.03 10.32 5.07
CA GLY A 354 -34.49 10.10 6.45
C GLY A 354 -33.38 9.78 7.46
N SER A 355 -32.17 9.50 6.99
CA SER A 355 -30.98 9.24 7.81
C SER A 355 -30.01 10.42 7.87
N ARG A 356 -30.20 11.46 7.03
CA ARG A 356 -29.28 12.61 6.91
C ARG A 356 -28.97 13.21 8.28
N ASP A 357 -29.99 13.60 9.04
CA ASP A 357 -29.81 14.30 10.31
C ASP A 357 -29.03 13.44 11.33
N THR A 358 -29.25 12.13 11.34
CA THR A 358 -28.51 11.20 12.20
C THR A 358 -27.04 11.07 11.76
N CYS A 359 -26.78 11.01 10.45
CA CYS A 359 -25.42 11.00 9.91
C CYS A 359 -24.68 12.30 10.23
N VAL A 360 -25.31 13.46 9.98
CA VAL A 360 -24.75 14.78 10.31
C VAL A 360 -24.46 14.87 11.81
N ALA A 361 -25.38 14.42 12.67
CA ALA A 361 -25.17 14.44 14.11
C ALA A 361 -23.97 13.56 14.53
N SER A 362 -23.82 12.37 13.95
CA SER A 362 -22.67 11.50 14.23
C SER A 362 -21.35 12.11 13.77
N LEU A 363 -21.30 12.66 12.56
CA LEU A 363 -20.09 13.31 12.00
C LEU A 363 -19.71 14.55 12.80
N THR A 364 -20.69 15.39 13.12
CA THR A 364 -20.52 16.59 13.95
C THR A 364 -19.99 16.22 15.33
N ALA A 365 -20.60 15.22 15.99
CA ALA A 365 -20.16 14.78 17.32
C ALA A 365 -18.73 14.23 17.32
N GLN A 366 -18.30 13.59 16.23
CA GLN A 366 -16.91 13.17 16.09
C GLN A 366 -15.98 14.38 15.86
N LEU A 367 -16.37 15.32 14.99
CA LEU A 367 -15.57 16.52 14.72
C LEU A 367 -15.46 17.44 15.95
N GLU A 368 -16.43 17.46 16.87
CA GLU A 368 -16.32 18.18 18.15
C GLU A 368 -15.10 17.77 18.98
N ARG A 369 -14.50 16.61 18.68
CA ARG A 369 -13.28 16.10 19.31
C ARG A 369 -12.02 16.45 18.51
N PHE A 370 -12.07 17.42 17.61
CA PHE A 370 -10.98 17.76 16.69
C PHE A 370 -9.60 17.92 17.37
N SER A 371 -9.56 18.39 18.62
CA SER A 371 -8.31 18.55 19.39
C SER A 371 -7.69 17.23 19.87
N GLU A 372 -8.43 16.13 19.81
CA GLU A 372 -8.00 14.79 20.24
C GLU A 372 -7.85 13.81 19.06
N GLU A 373 -8.17 14.24 17.84
CA GLU A 373 -8.19 13.41 16.64
C GLU A 373 -7.16 13.91 15.62
N PRO A 374 -6.61 13.04 14.75
CA PRO A 374 -5.69 13.44 13.70
C PRO A 374 -6.30 14.49 12.75
N GLU A 375 -5.47 15.41 12.25
CA GLU A 375 -5.89 16.47 11.33
C GLU A 375 -6.45 15.91 10.01
N GLU A 376 -5.94 14.76 9.58
CA GLU A 376 -6.41 14.01 8.41
C GLU A 376 -7.83 13.51 8.63
N LEU A 377 -8.12 12.93 9.80
CA LEU A 377 -9.49 12.50 10.10
C LEU A 377 -10.44 13.70 10.14
N ASN A 378 -10.00 14.82 10.74
CA ASN A 378 -10.80 16.03 10.86
C ASN A 378 -11.15 16.61 9.47
N VAL A 379 -10.21 16.66 8.52
CA VAL A 379 -10.50 17.14 7.18
C VAL A 379 -11.48 16.23 6.43
N PHE A 380 -11.41 14.91 6.61
CA PHE A 380 -12.39 14.00 6.01
C PHE A 380 -13.77 14.06 6.68
N LEU A 381 -13.84 14.39 7.98
CA LEU A 381 -15.12 14.70 8.64
C LEU A 381 -15.75 15.98 8.07
N VAL A 382 -14.92 17.00 7.79
CA VAL A 382 -15.36 18.22 7.08
C VAL A 382 -15.87 17.85 5.68
N SER A 383 -15.13 17.05 4.90
CA SER A 383 -15.58 16.54 3.59
C SER A 383 -16.96 15.88 3.68
N ALA A 384 -17.14 14.97 4.64
CA ALA A 384 -18.38 14.22 4.81
C ALA A 384 -19.57 15.13 5.19
N LEU A 385 -19.33 16.20 5.96
CA LEU A 385 -20.33 17.20 6.31
C LEU A 385 -20.67 18.10 5.12
N MET A 386 -19.68 18.49 4.32
CA MET A 386 -19.87 19.24 3.08
C MET A 386 -20.70 18.43 2.07
N ASP A 387 -20.39 17.15 1.90
CA ASP A 387 -21.12 16.21 1.04
C ASP A 387 -22.61 16.07 1.42
N LEU A 388 -22.96 16.33 2.68
CA LEU A 388 -24.34 16.30 3.19
C LEU A 388 -25.03 17.67 3.17
N ASP A 389 -24.38 18.70 2.61
CA ASP A 389 -24.80 20.10 2.68
C ASP A 389 -25.13 20.52 4.14
N ALA A 390 -24.31 20.08 5.11
CA ALA A 390 -24.57 20.23 6.54
C ALA A 390 -24.21 21.62 7.08
N VAL A 391 -24.90 22.65 6.61
CA VAL A 391 -24.71 24.04 7.06
C VAL A 391 -24.86 24.22 8.57
N GLU A 392 -25.66 23.37 9.21
CA GLU A 392 -25.83 23.33 10.67
C GLU A 392 -24.55 22.95 11.44
N ALA A 393 -23.59 22.27 10.80
CA ALA A 393 -22.31 21.90 11.38
C ALA A 393 -21.24 23.01 11.23
N ALA A 394 -21.54 24.12 10.55
CA ALA A 394 -20.59 25.21 10.34
C ALA A 394 -19.91 25.71 11.62
N PRO A 395 -20.59 25.84 12.78
CA PRO A 395 -19.94 26.29 14.00
C PRO A 395 -18.83 25.35 14.51
N VAL A 396 -18.95 24.03 14.33
CA VAL A 396 -17.89 23.10 14.75
C VAL A 396 -16.73 23.11 13.76
N MET A 397 -17.02 23.21 12.47
CA MET A 397 -15.98 23.33 11.43
C MET A 397 -15.16 24.60 11.63
N GLU A 398 -15.81 25.75 11.85
CA GLU A 398 -15.13 27.01 12.16
C GLU A 398 -14.19 26.89 13.36
N ARG A 399 -14.63 26.23 14.45
CA ARG A 399 -13.79 26.01 15.63
C ARG A 399 -12.61 25.09 15.34
N ALA A 400 -12.80 24.04 14.54
CA ALA A 400 -11.74 23.11 14.17
C ALA A 400 -10.66 23.82 13.33
N PHE A 401 -11.04 24.62 12.33
CA PHE A 401 -10.11 25.43 11.54
C PHE A 401 -9.42 26.51 12.40
N ALA A 402 -10.15 27.19 13.28
CA ALA A 402 -9.57 28.20 14.17
C ALA A 402 -8.58 27.60 15.19
N ALA A 403 -8.67 26.30 15.47
CA ALA A 403 -7.77 25.57 16.33
C ALA A 403 -6.58 24.94 15.59
N ASP A 404 -6.43 25.17 14.28
CA ASP A 404 -5.38 24.57 13.44
C ASP A 404 -5.41 23.03 13.49
N ALA A 405 -6.61 22.45 13.58
CA ALA A 405 -6.82 21.01 13.74
C ALA A 405 -7.31 20.32 12.46
N VAL A 406 -7.24 20.99 11.30
CA VAL A 406 -7.76 20.49 10.02
C VAL A 406 -6.69 20.67 8.94
N ASP A 407 -6.33 19.58 8.25
CA ASP A 407 -5.41 19.65 7.13
C ASP A 407 -6.02 20.49 5.99
N LEU A 408 -5.29 21.55 5.59
CA LEU A 408 -5.70 22.49 4.55
C LEU A 408 -5.47 21.95 3.12
N SER A 409 -4.81 20.80 2.96
CA SER A 409 -4.41 20.25 1.66
C SER A 409 -5.59 19.81 0.79
N ILE A 410 -6.73 19.48 1.40
CA ILE A 410 -7.91 18.94 0.72
C ILE A 410 -8.88 20.05 0.30
N HIS A 411 -9.37 20.83 1.27
CA HIS A 411 -10.40 21.86 1.04
C HIS A 411 -9.90 23.30 1.12
N GLY A 412 -8.64 23.50 1.48
CA GLY A 412 -8.13 24.83 1.83
C GLY A 412 -8.58 25.25 3.23
N ASP A 413 -8.63 26.57 3.45
CA ASP A 413 -9.03 27.16 4.72
C ASP A 413 -10.54 27.28 4.88
N TRP A 414 -10.96 27.80 6.04
CA TRP A 414 -12.37 27.95 6.38
C TRP A 414 -13.15 28.81 5.37
N GLU A 415 -12.56 29.88 4.81
CA GLU A 415 -13.26 30.71 3.81
C GLU A 415 -13.55 29.92 2.53
N GLU A 416 -12.66 29.01 2.11
CA GLU A 416 -12.89 28.15 0.95
C GLU A 416 -14.04 27.16 1.20
N VAL A 417 -14.07 26.55 2.38
CA VAL A 417 -15.18 25.68 2.82
C VAL A 417 -16.49 26.46 2.88
N GLN A 418 -16.50 27.67 3.44
CA GLN A 418 -17.69 28.52 3.50
C GLN A 418 -18.22 28.87 2.10
N ILE A 419 -17.33 29.14 1.14
CA ILE A 419 -17.73 29.43 -0.25
C ILE A 419 -18.36 28.20 -0.90
N GLU A 420 -17.75 27.02 -0.72
CA GLU A 420 -18.26 25.77 -1.27
C GLU A 420 -19.62 25.39 -0.69
N MET A 421 -19.83 25.63 0.61
CA MET A 421 -21.10 25.42 1.30
C MET A 421 -22.13 26.56 1.10
N GLY A 422 -21.79 27.61 0.34
CA GLY A 422 -22.69 28.74 0.09
C GLY A 422 -22.96 29.63 1.30
N LEU A 423 -22.10 29.59 2.31
CA LEU A 423 -22.12 30.44 3.51
C LEU A 423 -21.44 31.80 3.28
N LEU A 424 -20.56 31.86 2.29
CA LEU A 424 -19.83 33.07 1.89
C LEU A 424 -19.84 33.22 0.36
N ASP A 425 -20.14 34.43 -0.15
CA ASP A 425 -20.22 34.67 -1.59
C ASP A 425 -18.84 34.75 -2.26
N GLU A 426 -17.89 35.42 -1.60
CA GLU A 426 -16.50 35.58 -2.06
C GLU A 426 -15.55 35.76 -0.87
N ARG A 427 -14.28 35.40 -1.09
CA ARG A 427 -13.22 35.43 -0.07
C ARG A 427 -13.02 36.86 0.47
N LEU A 428 -12.88 37.01 1.79
CA LEU A 428 -12.71 38.31 2.45
C LEU A 428 -11.24 38.58 2.81
N THR A 429 -10.45 37.54 3.00
CA THR A 429 -9.04 37.63 3.35
C THR A 429 -8.13 37.23 2.19
N PRO A 430 -6.84 37.64 2.17
CA PRO A 430 -5.89 37.05 1.23
C PRO A 430 -5.83 35.53 1.42
N PRO A 431 -5.71 34.74 0.34
CA PRO A 431 -5.54 33.30 0.49
C PRO A 431 -4.30 32.98 1.34
N PRO A 432 -4.29 31.85 2.07
CA PRO A 432 -3.12 31.41 2.82
C PRO A 432 -1.89 31.38 1.91
N GLU A 433 -0.73 31.78 2.43
CA GLU A 433 0.50 31.73 1.64
C GLU A 433 0.70 30.32 1.10
N ALA A 434 0.83 30.22 -0.23
CA ALA A 434 0.80 28.98 -0.98
C ALA A 434 2.04 28.11 -0.70
N GLY A 435 2.10 27.48 0.47
CA GLY A 435 2.96 26.34 0.73
C GLY A 435 2.39 25.05 0.13
N TRP A 436 1.05 24.96 -0.01
CA TRP A 436 0.36 23.67 -0.19
C TRP A 436 -0.91 23.68 -1.07
N LEU A 437 -1.13 24.67 -1.94
CA LEU A 437 -2.31 24.68 -2.82
C LEU A 437 -2.03 24.13 -4.23
N ILE A 438 -2.67 23.00 -4.54
CA ILE A 438 -2.86 22.46 -5.89
C ILE A 438 -3.67 23.48 -6.72
N PRO A 439 -3.23 23.91 -7.91
CA PRO A 439 -4.05 24.79 -8.75
C PRO A 439 -5.32 24.09 -9.22
N LYS A 440 -6.49 24.64 -8.86
CA LYS A 440 -7.82 24.27 -9.40
C LYS A 440 -7.78 24.25 -10.94
N MET A 441 -7.78 23.04 -11.52
CA MET A 441 -8.13 22.79 -12.92
C MET A 441 -9.65 22.85 -13.08
N LEU A 442 -10.24 24.04 -12.98
CA LEU A 442 -11.62 24.31 -13.37
C LEU A 442 -11.66 25.68 -14.02
N GLY A 443 -11.89 25.66 -15.34
CA GLY A 443 -12.00 26.86 -16.15
C GLY A 443 -13.08 27.79 -15.64
N GLU A 444 -12.74 29.07 -15.65
CA GLU A 444 -13.64 30.22 -15.54
C GLU A 444 -14.96 29.96 -16.27
N HIS A 445 -16.11 30.16 -15.62
CA HIS A 445 -17.32 30.71 -16.25
C HIS A 445 -18.38 31.12 -15.20
N ARG A 446 -18.39 32.42 -14.86
CA ARG A 446 -19.57 33.24 -14.54
C ARG A 446 -19.29 34.61 -15.17
N THR A 447 -20.14 35.35 -15.87
CA THR A 447 -21.51 35.26 -16.41
C THR A 447 -21.61 36.43 -17.41
N HIS A 448 -22.37 36.34 -18.52
CA HIS A 448 -23.31 37.39 -18.97
C HIS A 448 -23.98 37.02 -20.30
N LYS A 449 -25.32 37.14 -20.32
CA LYS A 449 -26.18 37.10 -21.51
C LYS A 449 -25.85 38.29 -22.44
N LEU A 450 -25.67 38.02 -23.73
CA LEU A 450 -26.02 38.93 -24.83
C LEU A 450 -26.38 38.11 -26.07
N VAL A 451 -27.54 38.43 -26.65
CA VAL A 451 -28.13 37.82 -27.85
C VAL A 451 -27.31 38.19 -29.08
N SER A 452 -26.96 37.22 -29.92
CA SER A 452 -26.65 37.44 -31.33
C SER A 452 -26.80 36.15 -32.15
N THR A 453 -27.49 36.30 -33.28
CA THR A 453 -27.93 35.28 -34.23
C THR A 453 -26.84 34.91 -35.25
N ALA A 454 -26.40 33.65 -35.27
CA ALA A 454 -25.72 33.04 -36.42
C ALA A 454 -25.83 31.49 -36.36
N PRO A 455 -25.93 30.78 -37.49
CA PRO A 455 -26.25 29.35 -37.52
C PRO A 455 -25.06 28.47 -37.10
N LYS A 456 -25.37 27.38 -36.38
CA LYS A 456 -24.41 26.38 -35.89
C LYS A 456 -23.71 25.63 -37.05
N PRO A 457 -22.38 25.43 -37.00
CA PRO A 457 -21.71 24.46 -37.85
C PRO A 457 -21.88 23.03 -37.28
N ALA A 458 -21.86 22.05 -38.18
CA ALA A 458 -22.06 20.62 -37.90
C ALA A 458 -20.99 20.02 -36.94
N PRO A 459 -21.31 18.95 -36.20
CA PRO A 459 -20.39 18.37 -35.22
C PRO A 459 -19.24 17.61 -35.90
N PRO A 460 -18.00 17.66 -35.36
CA PRO A 460 -16.90 16.85 -35.84
C PRO A 460 -17.03 15.40 -35.35
N PRO A 461 -16.37 14.43 -36.01
CA PRO A 461 -16.50 13.02 -35.69
C PRO A 461 -15.92 12.65 -34.32
N SER A 462 -16.54 11.66 -33.70
CA SER A 462 -16.29 11.15 -32.35
C SER A 462 -14.84 10.65 -32.16
N GLY A 463 -13.98 11.51 -31.61
CA GLY A 463 -12.61 11.14 -31.18
C GLY A 463 -12.17 11.71 -29.82
N GLY A 464 -13.02 12.49 -29.14
CA GLY A 464 -12.62 13.30 -27.97
C GLY A 464 -12.43 12.54 -26.65
N LYS A 465 -13.08 11.38 -26.45
CA LYS A 465 -13.03 10.66 -25.15
C LYS A 465 -11.66 10.04 -24.82
N LYS A 466 -10.79 9.81 -25.82
CA LYS A 466 -9.43 9.27 -25.60
C LYS A 466 -8.41 10.32 -25.15
N LYS A 467 -8.63 11.62 -25.41
CA LYS A 467 -7.69 12.69 -25.02
C LYS A 467 -7.88 13.19 -23.58
N ALA A 468 -9.11 13.19 -23.06
CA ALA A 468 -9.39 13.52 -21.65
C ALA A 468 -8.82 12.46 -20.68
N LYS A 469 -8.91 11.15 -21.04
CA LYS A 469 -8.32 10.04 -20.26
C LYS A 469 -6.78 10.12 -20.19
N LYS A 470 -6.13 10.67 -21.23
CA LYS A 470 -4.66 10.86 -21.28
C LYS A 470 -4.17 12.08 -20.51
N ALA A 471 -5.01 13.11 -20.31
CA ALA A 471 -4.68 14.28 -19.50
C ALA A 471 -4.77 13.98 -17.99
N LYS A 472 -5.77 13.20 -17.55
CA LYS A 472 -5.91 12.77 -16.14
C LYS A 472 -4.75 11.84 -15.71
N ARG A 473 -4.36 10.87 -16.56
CA ARG A 473 -3.17 10.00 -16.36
C ARG A 473 -1.83 10.76 -16.32
N LYS A 474 -1.73 11.93 -16.98
CA LYS A 474 -0.50 12.73 -17.01
C LYS A 474 -0.36 13.66 -15.79
N HIS A 475 -1.47 14.03 -15.13
CA HIS A 475 -1.41 14.83 -13.91
C HIS A 475 -1.04 13.98 -12.69
N GLN A 476 -1.52 12.74 -12.58
CA GLN A 476 -1.04 11.76 -11.60
C GLN A 476 0.45 11.41 -11.79
N LYS A 477 0.91 11.21 -13.04
CA LYS A 477 2.36 11.01 -13.35
C LYS A 477 3.22 12.26 -13.10
N ALA A 478 2.66 13.47 -13.07
CA ALA A 478 3.41 14.70 -12.80
C ALA A 478 3.51 15.04 -11.31
N SER A 479 2.50 14.69 -10.51
CA SER A 479 2.56 14.75 -9.04
C SER A 479 3.69 13.86 -8.52
N ARG A 480 3.77 12.61 -8.99
CA ARG A 480 4.85 11.66 -8.67
C ARG A 480 6.24 12.04 -9.21
N LYS A 481 6.33 12.98 -10.17
CA LYS A 481 7.62 13.43 -10.75
C LYS A 481 8.16 14.72 -10.10
N ARG A 482 7.36 15.47 -9.33
CA ARG A 482 7.81 16.70 -8.65
C ARG A 482 8.48 16.44 -7.30
N ASN A 483 8.15 15.33 -6.64
CA ASN A 483 8.92 14.81 -5.49
C ASN A 483 10.29 14.23 -5.89
N ARG A 484 10.56 14.10 -7.20
CA ARG A 484 11.83 13.63 -7.77
C ARG A 484 12.82 14.78 -8.08
N ARG A 485 12.70 15.93 -7.42
CA ARG A 485 13.58 17.10 -7.65
C ARG A 485 14.00 17.87 -6.40
N LYS A 486 13.83 17.31 -5.21
CA LYS A 486 14.62 17.69 -4.05
C LYS A 486 15.53 16.52 -3.71
#